data_AF-A0A931FQR0-F1
#
_entry.id   AF-A0A931FQR0-F1
#
_cell.length_a   1.000
_cell.length_b   1.000
_cell.length_c   1.000
_cell.angle_alpha   90.00
_cell.angle_beta   90.00
_cell.angle_gamma   90.00
#
_symmetry.space_group_name_H-M   'P 1'
#
loop_
_entity.id
_entity.type
_entity.pdbx_description
1 polymer ?
#
loop_
_entity_poly.entity_id
_entity_poly.type
_entity_poly.pdbx_seq_one_letter_code
_entity_poly.pdbx_strand_id
1 'polypeptide(L)'
;MITIIQGPIGSSTTSILLCEITRIEAHTLTFFEEKVYNFYVFVEKAAQEYFYMFSYKQLQDFEQAHKQLTSLLKDPQAQDHTIQIVPSLMPAAEPGGAILPTIAVPEF
;
A
#
# COMPACT_ATOMS: atom_id res chain seq x y z
N MET A 1 19.07 2.75 6.18
CA MET A 1 18.46 3.17 4.89
C MET A 1 16.95 3.08 5.02
N ILE A 2 16.19 3.97 4.37
CA ILE A 2 14.72 3.94 4.41
C ILE A 2 14.20 3.62 3.00
N THR A 3 13.33 2.62 2.89
CA THR A 3 12.62 2.29 1.64
C THR A 3 11.15 2.58 1.81
N ILE A 4 10.59 3.37 0.89
CA ILE A 4 9.18 3.75 0.91
C ILE A 4 8.36 2.75 0.08
N ILE A 5 7.33 2.19 0.68
CA ILE A 5 6.31 1.35 0.02
C ILE A 5 4.99 2.11 0.06
N GLN A 6 4.27 2.12 -1.07
CA GLN A 6 2.94 2.70 -1.12
C GLN A 6 1.95 1.80 -0.38
N GLY A 7 1.32 2.37 0.62
CA GLY A 7 0.30 1.77 1.47
C GLY A 7 -1.12 2.18 1.06
N PRO A 8 -2.13 1.53 1.63
CA PRO A 8 -3.51 1.74 1.21
C PRO A 8 -4.02 3.14 1.60
N ILE A 9 -4.93 3.67 0.79
CA ILE A 9 -5.58 4.96 1.06
C ILE A 9 -6.30 4.91 2.42
N GLY A 10 -6.08 5.93 3.23
CA GLY A 10 -6.68 6.04 4.57
C GLY A 10 -5.92 5.30 5.66
N SER A 11 -4.78 4.68 5.36
CA SER A 11 -3.88 4.17 6.40
C SER A 11 -3.13 5.29 7.11
N SER A 12 -2.47 4.96 8.23
CA SER A 12 -1.39 5.78 8.77
C SER A 12 -0.06 5.42 8.12
N THR A 13 0.93 6.32 8.20
CA THR A 13 2.31 5.97 7.91
C THR A 13 2.84 5.02 8.97
N THR A 14 3.44 3.91 8.56
CA THR A 14 3.98 2.88 9.46
C THR A 14 5.44 2.60 9.11
N SER A 15 6.31 2.57 10.11
CA SER A 15 7.74 2.26 9.94
C SER A 15 8.07 0.94 10.62
N ILE A 16 8.74 0.05 9.89
CA ILE A 16 9.06 -1.32 10.34
C ILE A 16 10.52 -1.61 9.98
N LEU A 17 11.32 -2.08 10.93
CA LEU A 17 12.67 -2.57 10.65
C LEU A 17 12.58 -3.94 9.98
N LEU A 18 13.34 -4.15 8.91
CA LEU A 18 13.32 -5.41 8.15
C LEU A 18 13.73 -6.60 9.02
N CYS A 19 14.70 -6.43 9.91
CA CYS A 19 15.12 -7.47 10.85
C CYS A 19 14.04 -7.87 11.88
N GLU A 20 13.03 -7.03 12.11
CA GLU A 20 11.91 -7.36 13.01
C GLU A 20 10.85 -8.22 12.31
N ILE A 21 10.82 -8.27 10.97
CA ILE A 21 9.81 -8.99 10.19
C ILE A 21 10.10 -10.48 10.23
N THR A 22 9.18 -11.26 10.79
CA THR A 22 9.29 -12.72 10.90
C THR A 22 8.66 -13.43 9.71
N ARG A 23 7.50 -12.94 9.24
CA ARG A 23 6.80 -13.44 8.06
C ARG A 23 5.87 -12.39 7.47
N ILE A 24 5.49 -12.64 6.22
CA ILE A 24 4.45 -11.87 5.52
C ILE A 24 3.38 -12.82 5.01
N GLU A 25 2.12 -12.39 5.04
CA GLU A 25 1.00 -13.17 4.52
C GLU A 25 0.09 -12.32 3.63
N ALA A 26 -0.48 -12.98 2.64
CA ALA A 26 -1.30 -12.41 1.58
C ALA A 26 -2.66 -13.12 1.58
N HIS A 27 -3.73 -12.40 1.91
CA HIS A 27 -5.08 -12.97 1.95
C HIS A 27 -6.05 -12.10 1.15
N THR A 28 -6.93 -12.72 0.39
CA THR A 28 -8.02 -12.01 -0.32
C THR A 28 -9.34 -12.36 0.32
N LEU A 29 -10.08 -11.34 0.77
CA LEU A 29 -11.45 -11.49 1.23
C LEU A 29 -12.40 -11.14 0.09
N THR A 30 -13.42 -11.97 -0.11
CA THR A 30 -14.48 -11.74 -1.10
C THR A 30 -15.82 -11.67 -0.38
N PHE A 31 -16.59 -10.60 -0.59
CA PHE A 31 -17.89 -10.42 0.03
C PHE A 31 -18.83 -9.66 -0.91
N PHE A 32 -19.99 -10.22 -1.24
CA PHE A 32 -20.94 -9.63 -2.20
C PHE A 32 -20.28 -9.11 -3.49
N GLU A 33 -19.41 -9.92 -4.10
CA GLU A 33 -18.63 -9.60 -5.32
C GLU A 33 -17.53 -8.55 -5.15
N GLU A 34 -17.48 -7.83 -4.04
CA GLU A 34 -16.37 -6.97 -3.66
C GLU A 34 -15.18 -7.81 -3.19
N LYS A 35 -13.97 -7.39 -3.57
CA LYS A 35 -12.70 -8.00 -3.15
C LYS A 35 -11.87 -7.01 -2.37
N VAL A 36 -11.32 -7.47 -1.24
CA VAL A 36 -10.34 -6.73 -0.45
C VAL A 36 -9.08 -7.57 -0.33
N TYR A 37 -7.93 -6.96 -0.65
CA TYR A 37 -6.63 -7.61 -0.65
C TYR A 37 -5.87 -7.20 0.61
N ASN A 38 -5.70 -8.13 1.54
CA ASN A 38 -5.08 -7.89 2.82
C ASN A 38 -3.64 -8.41 2.82
N PHE A 39 -2.75 -7.53 3.27
CA PHE A 39 -1.34 -7.81 3.44
C PHE A 39 -0.97 -7.72 4.91
N TYR A 40 -0.51 -8.83 5.48
CA TYR A 40 -0.12 -8.93 6.88
C TYR A 40 1.39 -8.97 6.99
N VAL A 41 1.95 -8.11 7.84
CA VAL A 41 3.38 -8.08 8.15
C VAL A 41 3.53 -8.41 9.62
N PHE A 42 4.03 -9.60 9.92
CA PHE A 42 4.27 -10.07 11.28
C PHE A 42 5.65 -9.64 11.73
N VAL A 43 5.73 -9.07 12.94
CA VAL A 43 6.96 -8.58 13.54
C VAL A 43 7.12 -9.12 14.95
N GLU A 44 8.36 -9.43 15.33
CA GLU A 44 8.69 -9.79 16.70
C GLU A 44 9.31 -8.59 17.42
N LYS A 45 8.67 -8.14 18.51
CA LYS A 45 9.18 -7.08 19.38
C LYS A 45 9.05 -7.50 20.83
N ALA A 46 10.14 -7.38 21.60
CA ALA A 46 10.17 -7.74 23.02
C ALA A 46 9.61 -9.14 23.33
N ALA A 47 9.99 -10.14 22.52
CA ALA A 47 9.52 -11.53 22.62
C ALA A 47 7.99 -11.71 22.47
N GLN A 48 7.31 -10.76 21.84
CA GLN A 48 5.91 -10.84 21.46
C GLN A 48 5.76 -10.63 19.95
N GLU A 49 4.84 -11.39 19.36
CA GLU A 49 4.49 -11.24 17.95
C GLU A 49 3.35 -10.23 17.79
N TYR A 50 3.57 -9.27 16.91
CA TYR A 50 2.59 -8.28 16.47
C TYR A 50 2.39 -8.41 14.97
N PHE A 51 1.28 -7.89 14.46
CA PHE A 51 1.09 -7.76 13.02
C PHE A 51 0.57 -6.38 12.64
N TYR A 52 1.01 -5.93 11.47
CA TYR A 52 0.41 -4.82 10.75
C TYR A 52 -0.44 -5.37 9.62
N MET A 53 -1.66 -4.86 9.48
CA MET A 53 -2.57 -5.22 8.40
C MET A 53 -2.74 -4.02 7.46
N PHE A 54 -2.48 -4.24 6.17
CA PHE A 54 -2.68 -3.28 5.11
C PHE A 54 -3.74 -3.80 4.13
N SER A 55 -4.88 -3.12 4.06
CA SER A 55 -6.02 -3.53 3.24
C SER A 55 -6.12 -2.68 1.98
N TYR A 56 -5.84 -3.27 0.83
CA TYR A 56 -5.89 -2.64 -0.48
C TYR A 56 -7.23 -2.95 -1.18
N LYS A 57 -7.76 -1.96 -1.90
CA LYS A 57 -8.95 -2.14 -2.75
C LYS A 57 -8.58 -2.66 -4.14
N GLN A 58 -7.41 -2.29 -4.65
CA GLN A 58 -6.94 -2.66 -5.98
C GLN A 58 -5.89 -3.77 -5.89
N LEU A 59 -6.05 -4.80 -6.72
CA LEU A 59 -5.11 -5.93 -6.79
C LEU A 59 -3.70 -5.46 -7.18
N GLN A 60 -3.61 -4.51 -8.11
CA GLN A 60 -2.34 -4.00 -8.61
C GLN A 60 -1.48 -3.37 -7.50
N ASP A 61 -2.08 -2.51 -6.68
CA ASP A 61 -1.40 -1.86 -5.55
C ASP A 61 -0.90 -2.90 -4.54
N PHE A 62 -1.75 -3.88 -4.25
CA PHE A 62 -1.41 -4.99 -3.37
C PHE A 62 -0.22 -5.81 -3.91
N GLU A 63 -0.27 -6.22 -5.18
CA GLU A 63 0.80 -7.00 -5.81
C GLU A 63 2.12 -6.22 -5.85
N GLN A 64 2.05 -4.91 -6.11
CA GLN A 64 3.22 -4.04 -6.11
C GLN A 64 3.85 -3.94 -4.71
N ALA A 65 3.05 -3.67 -3.68
CA ALA A 65 3.54 -3.60 -2.30
C ALA A 65 4.12 -4.95 -1.84
N HIS A 66 3.42 -6.05 -2.15
CA HIS A 66 3.87 -7.41 -1.83
C HIS A 66 5.20 -7.74 -2.51
N LYS A 67 5.33 -7.43 -3.80
CA LYS A 67 6.57 -7.66 -4.57
C LYS A 67 7.73 -6.84 -3.99
N GLN A 68 7.51 -5.55 -3.72
CA GLN A 68 8.53 -4.67 -3.13
C GLN A 68 9.02 -5.21 -1.78
N LEU A 69 8.09 -5.56 -0.88
CA LEU A 69 8.46 -6.07 0.44
C LEU A 69 9.19 -7.42 0.35
N THR A 70 8.67 -8.35 -0.46
CA THR A 70 9.29 -9.67 -0.64
C THR A 70 10.69 -9.57 -1.26
N SER A 71 10.90 -8.62 -2.19
CA SER A 71 12.23 -8.36 -2.77
C SER A 71 13.20 -7.84 -1.71
N LEU A 72 12.77 -6.94 -0.83
CA LEU A 72 13.62 -6.42 0.25
C LEU A 72 13.98 -7.49 1.28
N LEU A 73 13.03 -8.35 1.66
CA LEU A 73 13.28 -9.45 2.60
C LEU A 73 14.26 -10.50 2.06
N LYS A 74 14.38 -10.63 0.74
CA LYS A 74 15.33 -11.54 0.09
C LYS A 74 16.73 -10.94 -0.04
N ASP A 75 16.89 -9.65 0.20
CA ASP A 75 18.20 -8.99 0.15
C ASP A 75 18.91 -9.10 1.51
N PRO A 76 19.99 -9.90 1.62
CA PRO A 76 20.70 -10.08 2.88
C PRO A 76 21.41 -8.80 3.36
N GLN A 77 21.62 -7.80 2.49
CA GLN A 77 22.18 -6.50 2.88
C GLN A 77 21.13 -5.55 3.48
N ALA A 78 19.84 -5.89 3.38
CA ALA A 78 18.75 -5.03 3.79
C ALA A 78 18.30 -5.21 5.26
N GLN A 79 19.03 -5.98 6.09
CA GLN A 79 18.60 -6.26 7.47
C GLN A 79 18.43 -5.00 8.33
N ASP A 80 19.29 -3.99 8.13
CA ASP A 80 19.22 -2.71 8.85
C ASP A 80 18.33 -1.66 8.17
N HIS A 81 17.59 -2.06 7.13
CA HIS A 81 16.72 -1.15 6.41
C HIS A 81 15.39 -1.00 7.16
N THR A 82 14.89 0.24 7.21
CA THR A 82 13.53 0.53 7.67
C THR A 82 12.63 0.64 6.45
N ILE A 83 11.56 -0.14 6.44
CA ILE A 83 10.47 0.04 5.49
C ILE A 83 9.53 1.09 6.07
N GLN A 84 9.16 2.07 5.26
CA GLN A 84 8.13 3.02 5.58
C GLN A 84 6.96 2.82 4.62
N ILE A 85 5.84 2.31 5.14
CA ILE A 85 4.61 2.17 4.38
C ILE A 85 3.84 3.47 4.55
N VAL A 86 3.70 4.24 3.46
CA VAL A 86 3.06 5.56 3.45
C VAL A 86 1.72 5.48 2.72
N PRO A 87 0.66 6.14 3.19
CA PRO A 87 -0.62 6.10 2.49
C PRO A 87 -0.50 6.72 1.10
N SER A 88 -1.04 6.05 0.09
CA SER A 88 -1.16 6.64 -1.25
C SER A 88 -1.97 7.94 -1.18
N LEU A 89 -1.39 9.04 -1.66
CA LEU A 89 -2.05 10.35 -1.76
C LEU A 89 -2.95 10.36 -3.01
N MET A 90 -4.20 9.89 -2.85
CA MET A 90 -5.30 9.84 -3.83
C MET A 90 -5.08 8.98 -5.09
N PRO A 91 -6.15 8.38 -5.65
CA PRO A 91 -6.12 7.91 -7.03
C PRO A 91 -5.97 9.14 -7.94
N ALA A 92 -5.16 9.05 -8.99
CA ALA A 92 -5.26 9.99 -10.09
C ALA A 92 -6.75 10.07 -10.47
N ALA A 93 -7.32 11.27 -10.44
CA ALA A 93 -8.60 11.51 -11.08
C ALA A 93 -8.52 10.85 -12.47
N GLU A 94 -9.45 9.95 -12.78
CA GLU A 94 -9.64 9.54 -14.16
C GLU A 94 -9.70 10.83 -15.00
N PRO A 95 -9.11 10.87 -16.20
CA PRO A 95 -9.39 11.96 -17.12
C PRO A 95 -10.85 11.79 -17.56
N GLY A 96 -11.77 12.19 -16.69
CA GLY A 96 -13.12 12.52 -17.03
C GLY A 96 -13.01 13.66 -18.02
N GLY A 97 -13.06 13.31 -19.30
CA GLY A 97 -13.37 14.23 -20.38
C GLY A 97 -14.77 14.79 -20.16
N ALA A 98 -14.89 15.69 -19.19
CA ALA A 98 -16.01 16.63 -19.13
C ALA A 98 -15.70 17.70 -20.17
N ILE A 99 -16.21 17.49 -21.37
CA ILE A 99 -16.37 18.54 -22.36
C ILE A 99 -17.25 19.59 -21.68
N LEU A 100 -16.66 20.68 -21.18
CA LEU A 100 -17.43 21.84 -20.77
C LEU A 100 -18.16 22.34 -22.02
N PRO A 101 -19.51 22.47 -22.02
CA PRO A 101 -20.17 23.14 -23.12
C PRO A 101 -19.72 24.60 -23.10
N THR A 102 -19.03 25.03 -24.16
CA THR A 102 -18.74 26.43 -24.42
C THR A 102 -20.07 27.18 -24.46
N ILE A 103 -20.37 27.91 -23.38
CA ILE A 103 -21.47 28.87 -23.37
C ILE A 103 -21.01 30.02 -24.27
N ALA A 104 -21.63 30.15 -25.44
CA ALA A 104 -21.49 31.31 -26.29
C ALA A 104 -22.04 32.53 -25.54
N VAL A 105 -21.18 33.50 -25.26
CA VAL A 105 -21.58 34.81 -24.75
C VAL A 105 -22.03 35.64 -25.96
N PRO A 106 -23.24 36.22 -25.97
CA PRO A 106 -23.64 37.12 -27.05
C PRO A 106 -22.90 38.45 -26.91
N GLU A 107 -22.34 38.94 -28.02
CA GLU A 107 -21.80 40.29 -28.13
C GLU A 107 -22.94 41.31 -27.93
N PHE A 108 -22.70 42.31 -27.08
CA PHE A 108 -23.52 43.52 -26.98
C PHE A 108 -22.99 44.59 -27.94
#